data_AF-A0A1D3L3U8-F1
#
_entry.id   AF-A0A1D3L3U8-F1
#
_cell.length_a   1.000
_cell.length_b   1.000
_cell.length_c   1.000
_cell.angle_alpha   90.00
_cell.angle_beta   90.00
_cell.angle_gamma   90.00
#
_symmetry.space_group_name_H-M   'P 1'
#
loop_
_entity.id
_entity.type
_entity.pdbx_description
1 polymer ?
#
loop_
_entity_poly.entity_id
_entity_poly.type
_entity_poly.pdbx_seq_one_letter_code
_entity_poly.pdbx_strand_id
1 'polypeptide(L)'
;MTSTEELSRIEEKACELLENHNGIYLEKRLYKKLKEEFPALSRKDFQTVMDEVLKHGYAKEHALIKPITDKEAKKDEQDFSKGKLSGKGHSEIPRIPNKRELE
;
A
#
# COMPACT_ATOMS: atom_id res chain seq x y z
N MET A 1 -17.48 -12.11 -12.12
CA MET A 1 -17.04 -10.70 -12.22
C MET A 1 -18.12 -9.89 -11.54
N THR A 2 -17.78 -8.99 -10.64
CA THR A 2 -18.75 -8.03 -10.09
C THR A 2 -19.26 -7.15 -11.22
N SER A 3 -20.56 -6.84 -11.20
CA SER A 3 -21.17 -5.95 -12.18
C SER A 3 -20.58 -4.54 -12.06
N THR A 4 -20.58 -3.77 -13.14
CA THR A 4 -20.03 -2.40 -13.17
C THR A 4 -20.68 -1.50 -12.12
N GLU A 5 -21.99 -1.66 -11.88
CA GLU A 5 -22.72 -0.93 -10.83
C GLU A 5 -22.27 -1.31 -9.41
N GLU A 6 -21.89 -2.57 -9.18
CA GLU A 6 -21.33 -2.98 -7.88
C GLU A 6 -19.93 -2.39 -7.69
N LEU A 7 -19.11 -2.37 -8.74
CA LEU A 7 -17.77 -1.78 -8.67
C LEU A 7 -17.83 -0.30 -8.28
N SER A 8 -18.74 0.48 -8.87
CA SER A 8 -18.93 1.88 -8.48
C SER A 8 -19.38 2.04 -7.03
N ARG A 9 -20.25 1.16 -6.52
CA ARG A 9 -20.64 1.19 -5.10
C ARG A 9 -19.47 0.84 -4.17
N ILE A 10 -18.64 -0.13 -4.56
CA ILE A 10 -17.45 -0.51 -3.81
C ILE A 10 -16.45 0.66 -3.79
N GLU A 11 -16.31 1.38 -4.90
CA GLU A 11 -15.46 2.57 -5.02
C GLU A 11 -15.93 3.72 -4.13
N GLU A 12 -17.21 4.11 -4.21
CA GLU A 12 -17.79 5.11 -3.31
C GLU A 12 -17.56 4.74 -1.84
N LYS A 13 -17.79 3.47 -1.51
CA LYS A 13 -17.60 3.00 -0.13
C LYS A 13 -16.14 3.01 0.31
N ALA A 14 -15.22 2.68 -0.60
CA ALA A 14 -13.79 2.76 -0.33
C ALA A 14 -13.35 4.21 -0.08
N CYS A 15 -13.85 5.15 -0.88
CA CYS A 15 -13.58 6.58 -0.71
C CYS A 15 -14.14 7.10 0.62
N GLU A 16 -15.40 6.77 0.96
CA GLU A 16 -16.03 7.14 2.24
C GLU A 16 -15.24 6.61 3.45
N LEU A 17 -14.74 5.36 3.37
CA LEU A 17 -13.91 4.76 4.42
C LEU A 17 -12.56 5.48 4.58
N LEU A 18 -11.98 5.92 3.47
CA LEU A 18 -10.73 6.68 3.48
C LEU A 18 -10.98 8.06 4.08
N GLU A 19 -12.00 8.79 3.62
CA GLU A 19 -12.35 10.13 4.14
C GLU A 19 -12.65 10.11 5.64
N ASN A 20 -13.43 9.14 6.13
CA ASN A 20 -13.75 9.01 7.55
C ASN A 20 -12.53 8.71 8.44
N HIS A 21 -11.43 8.21 7.88
CA HIS A 21 -10.24 7.77 8.63
C HIS A 21 -9.00 8.60 8.28
N ASN A 22 -9.17 9.91 8.06
CA ASN A 22 -8.11 10.87 7.68
C ASN A 22 -7.33 10.45 6.41
N GLY A 23 -7.94 9.65 5.55
CA GLY A 23 -7.35 9.08 4.35
C GLY A 23 -6.29 8.01 4.58
N ILE A 24 -5.99 7.63 5.84
CA ILE A 24 -4.92 6.69 6.17
C ILE A 24 -5.52 5.32 6.46
N TYR A 25 -5.28 4.35 5.57
CA TYR A 25 -5.85 3.01 5.69
C TYR A 25 -4.93 1.92 5.17
N LEU A 26 -4.90 0.76 5.83
CA LEU A 26 -4.16 -0.40 5.32
C LEU A 26 -4.96 -1.08 4.21
N GLU A 27 -4.31 -1.37 3.07
CA GLU A 27 -4.92 -2.07 1.94
C GLU A 27 -5.65 -3.36 2.37
N LYS A 28 -5.00 -4.16 3.23
CA LYS A 28 -5.59 -5.41 3.74
C LYS A 28 -6.84 -5.18 4.57
N ARG A 29 -6.87 -4.10 5.37
CA ARG A 29 -8.08 -3.75 6.14
C ARG A 29 -9.16 -3.24 5.20
N LEU A 30 -8.81 -2.44 4.19
CA LEU A 30 -9.78 -1.89 3.24
C LEU A 30 -10.45 -3.04 2.50
N TYR A 31 -9.64 -3.97 1.98
CA TYR A 31 -10.12 -5.18 1.34
C TYR A 31 -11.03 -5.99 2.26
N LYS A 32 -10.65 -6.18 3.54
CA LYS A 32 -11.46 -6.95 4.48
C LYS A 32 -12.81 -6.28 4.73
N LYS A 33 -12.84 -4.97 4.95
CA LYS A 33 -14.07 -4.19 5.15
C LYS A 33 -14.98 -4.24 3.92
N LEU A 34 -14.41 -4.00 2.74
CA LEU A 34 -15.17 -4.09 1.49
C LEU A 34 -15.64 -5.52 1.22
N LYS A 35 -14.88 -6.55 1.60
CA LYS A 35 -15.29 -7.94 1.45
C LYS A 35 -16.38 -8.37 2.45
N GLU A 36 -16.45 -7.73 3.61
CA GLU A 36 -17.53 -7.95 4.58
C GLU A 36 -18.87 -7.41 4.04
N GLU A 37 -18.87 -6.24 3.39
CA GLU A 37 -20.08 -5.71 2.73
C GLU A 37 -20.37 -6.35 1.37
N PHE A 38 -19.33 -6.58 0.58
CA PHE A 38 -19.40 -7.11 -0.78
C PHE A 38 -18.68 -8.47 -0.85
N PRO A 39 -19.34 -9.57 -0.46
CA PRO A 39 -18.72 -10.89 -0.50
C PRO A 39 -18.34 -11.33 -1.92
N ALA A 40 -19.00 -10.77 -2.95
CA ALA A 40 -18.69 -10.96 -4.35
C ALA A 40 -17.36 -10.30 -4.80
N LEU A 41 -16.79 -9.42 -3.98
CA LEU A 41 -15.54 -8.72 -4.28
C LEU A 41 -14.37 -9.69 -4.48
N SER A 42 -13.88 -9.77 -5.71
CA SER A 42 -12.63 -10.47 -6.01
C SER A 42 -11.42 -9.58 -5.80
N ARG A 43 -10.23 -10.19 -5.70
CA ARG A 43 -8.97 -9.44 -5.63
C ARG A 43 -8.72 -8.57 -6.87
N LYS A 44 -9.18 -9.01 -8.05
CA LYS A 44 -9.06 -8.23 -9.30
C LYS A 44 -9.92 -6.98 -9.25
N ASP A 45 -11.20 -7.16 -8.89
CA ASP A 45 -12.17 -6.08 -8.72
C ASP A 45 -11.67 -5.04 -7.70
N PHE A 46 -11.11 -5.51 -6.58
CA PHE A 46 -10.49 -4.64 -5.58
C PHE A 46 -9.27 -3.87 -6.12
N GLN A 47 -8.43 -4.50 -6.96
CA GLN A 47 -7.31 -3.79 -7.60
C GLN A 47 -7.81 -2.69 -8.55
N THR A 48 -8.89 -2.94 -9.29
CA THR A 48 -9.50 -1.93 -10.16
C THR A 48 -10.02 -0.75 -9.36
N VAL A 49 -10.74 -1.00 -8.26
CA VAL A 49 -11.20 0.07 -7.36
C VAL A 49 -10.03 0.84 -6.76
N MET A 50 -8.95 0.14 -6.38
CA MET A 50 -7.75 0.80 -5.86
C MET A 50 -7.07 1.69 -6.90
N ASP A 51 -7.02 1.30 -8.17
CA ASP A 51 -6.46 2.13 -9.25
C ASP A 51 -7.21 3.45 -9.39
N GLU A 52 -8.54 3.41 -9.34
CA GLU A 52 -9.40 4.60 -9.38
C GLU A 52 -9.21 5.47 -8.13
N VAL A 53 -9.20 4.87 -6.93
CA VAL A 53 -8.94 5.59 -5.68
C VAL A 53 -7.58 6.28 -5.69
N LEU A 54 -6.55 5.64 -6.23
CA LEU A 54 -5.22 6.26 -6.33
C LEU A 54 -5.22 7.46 -7.30
N LYS A 55 -5.99 7.40 -8.40
CA LYS A 55 -6.19 8.55 -9.29
C LYS A 55 -6.92 9.72 -8.62
N HIS A 56 -7.76 9.45 -7.63
CA HIS A 56 -8.47 10.45 -6.85
C HIS A 56 -7.60 11.23 -5.84
N GLY A 57 -6.28 11.06 -5.90
CA GLY A 57 -5.35 11.81 -5.03
C GLY A 57 -4.95 11.03 -3.78
N TYR A 58 -4.98 9.70 -3.83
CA TYR A 58 -4.43 8.84 -2.78
C TYR A 58 -3.16 8.15 -3.29
N ALA A 59 -2.19 7.93 -2.41
CA ALA A 59 -0.97 7.17 -2.67
C ALA A 59 -0.97 5.90 -1.83
N LYS A 60 -0.37 4.85 -2.38
CA LYS A 60 -0.15 3.59 -1.67
C LYS A 60 1.34 3.38 -1.43
N GLU A 61 1.76 3.47 -0.18
CA GLU A 61 3.14 3.24 0.27
C GLU A 61 3.19 1.99 1.16
N HIS A 62 3.94 0.95 0.77
CA HIS A 62 4.07 -0.29 1.55
C HIS A 62 2.74 -0.91 2.04
N ALA A 63 1.68 -0.85 1.22
CA ALA A 63 0.31 -1.28 1.53
C ALA A 63 -0.48 -0.38 2.51
N LEU A 64 0.03 0.81 2.80
CA LEU A 64 -0.70 1.89 3.44
C LEU A 64 -1.19 2.87 2.37
N ILE A 65 -2.49 3.11 2.35
CA ILE A 65 -3.15 4.13 1.53
C ILE A 65 -3.17 5.40 2.36
N LYS A 66 -2.71 6.52 1.78
CA LYS A 66 -2.69 7.85 2.41
C LYS A 66 -3.12 8.89 1.37
N PRO A 67 -3.76 10.01 1.76
CA PRO A 67 -4.04 11.08 0.81
C PRO A 67 -2.73 11.73 0.39
N ILE A 68 -2.57 12.00 -0.90
CA ILE A 68 -1.43 12.72 -1.45
C ILE A 68 -1.57 14.17 -0.99
N THR A 69 -0.66 14.60 -0.13
CA THR A 69 -0.50 16.03 0.13
C THR A 69 0.31 16.66 -0.99
N ASP A 70 0.05 17.94 -1.30
CA ASP A 70 0.70 18.75 -2.34
C ASP A 70 2.24 18.62 -2.42
N LYS A 71 2.87 18.22 -1.30
CA LYS A 71 4.31 18.00 -1.19
C LYS A 71 4.81 16.65 -1.74
N GLU A 72 3.96 15.62 -1.81
CA GLU A 72 4.32 14.28 -2.32
C GLU A 72 4.00 14.08 -3.81
N ALA A 73 3.06 14.85 -4.37
CA ALA A 73 2.74 14.81 -5.82
C ALA A 73 3.95 15.08 -6.73
N LYS A 74 5.00 15.74 -6.22
CA LYS A 74 6.26 15.99 -6.94
C LYS A 74 7.28 14.85 -6.88
N LYS A 75 7.05 13.78 -6.10
CA LYS A 75 8.00 12.67 -5.92
C LYS A 75 7.63 11.40 -6.70
N ASP A 76 6.37 11.23 -7.09
CA ASP A 76 5.90 9.97 -7.69
C ASP A 76 6.33 9.78 -9.16
N GLU A 77 6.92 10.79 -9.81
CA GLU A 77 7.52 10.63 -11.15
C GLU A 77 8.82 9.79 -11.15
N GLN A 78 9.37 9.37 -10.01
CA GLN A 78 10.68 8.70 -9.95
C GLN A 78 10.71 7.21 -9.56
N ASP A 79 9.66 6.62 -8.99
CA ASP A 79 9.82 5.29 -8.34
C ASP A 79 9.20 4.08 -9.06
N PHE A 80 8.68 4.25 -10.29
CA PHE A 80 8.27 3.11 -11.13
C PHE A 80 9.43 2.59 -11.99
N SER A 81 10.55 2.21 -11.38
CA SER A 81 11.59 1.43 -12.06
C SER A 81 12.50 0.70 -11.08
N LYS A 82 12.08 -0.49 -10.63
CA LYS A 82 12.74 -1.79 -10.95
C LYS A 82 12.42 -2.82 -9.87
N GLY A 83 11.81 -3.92 -10.32
CA GLY A 83 11.70 -5.12 -9.51
C GLY A 83 13.04 -5.87 -9.34
N LYS A 84 13.01 -6.78 -8.36
CA LYS A 84 13.99 -7.84 -8.05
C LYS A 84 15.36 -7.31 -7.60
N LEU A 85 15.88 -7.73 -6.45
CA LEU A 85 16.55 -9.03 -6.31
C LEU A 85 16.34 -9.66 -4.93
N SER A 86 15.91 -10.92 -4.97
CA SER A 86 16.12 -11.88 -3.88
C SER A 86 17.62 -12.12 -3.72
N GLY A 87 18.14 -12.03 -2.50
CA GLY A 87 19.53 -12.34 -2.18
C GLY A 87 19.64 -12.86 -0.75
N LYS A 88 19.65 -14.19 -0.59
CA LYS A 88 20.15 -14.88 0.60
C LYS A 88 21.65 -14.57 0.72
N GLY A 89 22.12 -14.08 1.87
CA GLY A 89 23.55 -13.86 2.07
C GLY A 89 23.91 -13.50 3.50
N HIS A 90 24.31 -14.52 4.26
CA HIS A 90 25.27 -14.52 5.37
C HIS A 90 25.15 -13.49 6.50
N SER A 91 24.77 -14.01 7.68
CA SER A 91 25.18 -13.45 8.96
C SER A 91 26.70 -13.50 9.07
N GLU A 92 27.36 -12.35 8.98
CA GLU A 92 28.72 -12.18 9.47
C GLU A 92 28.67 -11.15 10.60
N ILE A 93 28.46 -11.66 11.81
CA ILE A 93 28.79 -10.94 13.04
C ILE A 93 30.32 -10.80 13.02
N PRO A 94 30.92 -9.60 12.91
CA PRO A 94 32.34 -9.48 13.16
C PRO A 94 32.59 -9.81 14.63
N ARG A 95 33.22 -10.98 14.84
CA ARG A 95 33.65 -11.50 16.13
C ARG A 95 34.64 -10.49 16.73
N ILE A 96 34.26 -9.79 17.79
CA ILE A 96 35.14 -8.87 18.54
C ILE A 96 36.35 -9.65 19.05
N PRO A 97 37.59 -9.41 18.57
CA PRO A 97 38.78 -9.97 19.19
C PRO A 97 39.32 -8.96 20.21
N ASN A 98 39.22 -9.35 21.46
CA ASN A 98 39.78 -8.68 22.63
C ASN A 98 41.33 -8.76 22.61
N LYS A 99 42.06 -7.63 22.49
CA LYS A 99 43.42 -7.33 22.99
C LYS A 99 43.61 -5.80 22.97
N ARG A 100 43.63 -5.08 24.10
CA ARG A 100 44.79 -4.70 24.96
C ARG A 100 45.85 -3.89 24.19
N GLU A 101 46.12 -2.65 24.64
CA GLU A 101 47.40 -1.94 24.96
C GLU A 101 46.98 -0.49 25.30
N LEU A 102 47.01 0.01 26.55
CA LEU A 102 48.14 0.46 27.38
C LEU A 102 49.06 1.46 26.69
N GLU A 103 48.75 2.76 26.85
CA GLU A 103 49.72 3.83 27.12
C GLU A 103 49.08 4.83 28.10
#